data_AF-A0A402CF89-F1
#
_entry.id   AF-A0A402CF89-F1
#
_cell.length_a   1.000
_cell.length_b   1.000
_cell.length_c   1.000
_cell.angle_alpha   90.00
_cell.angle_beta   90.00
_cell.angle_gamma   90.00
#
_symmetry.space_group_name_H-M   'P 1'
#
loop_
_entity.id
_entity.type
_entity.pdbx_description
1 polymer ?
#
loop_
_entity_poly.entity_id
_entity_poly.type
_entity_poly.pdbx_seq_one_letter_code
_entity_poly.pdbx_strand_id
1 'polypeptide(L)'
;MIRRIVAAASIAIAAAAVPLVGPGAYAVAAPGDTYISNPPANPADQGFCEDQAALANNLAAKGDYARADGVVSAANMSGCRIYTFSSP
;
A
#
# COMPACT_ATOMS: atom_id res chain seq x y z
N MET A 1 22.67 54.75 -8.29
CA MET A 1 23.82 53.94 -7.80
C MET A 1 23.29 53.18 -6.59
N ILE A 2 23.24 51.85 -6.46
CA ILE A 2 23.89 50.69 -7.07
C ILE A 2 22.93 49.50 -6.94
N ARG A 3 22.79 48.70 -8.01
CA ARG A 3 22.07 47.42 -8.10
C ARG A 3 22.76 46.35 -7.23
N ARG A 4 22.01 45.58 -6.45
CA ARG A 4 22.39 44.26 -5.89
C ARG A 4 21.14 43.37 -5.88
N ILE A 5 20.87 42.65 -6.97
CA ILE A 5 21.24 41.25 -7.25
C ILE A 5 20.41 40.25 -6.42
N VAL A 6 19.40 39.74 -7.12
CA VAL A 6 18.72 38.43 -7.10
C VAL A 6 19.40 37.32 -6.29
N ALA A 7 18.61 36.59 -5.48
CA ALA A 7 18.66 35.13 -5.41
C ALA A 7 17.36 34.61 -4.77
N ALA A 8 16.43 34.14 -5.61
CA ALA A 8 15.34 33.30 -5.17
C ALA A 8 15.94 32.01 -4.59
N ALA A 9 15.67 31.74 -3.31
CA ALA A 9 16.07 30.50 -2.67
C ALA A 9 15.17 29.38 -3.21
N SER A 10 15.58 28.78 -4.33
CA SER A 10 15.02 27.53 -4.84
C SER A 10 15.27 26.46 -3.79
N ILE A 11 14.25 26.08 -3.02
CA ILE A 11 14.31 24.89 -2.16
C ILE A 11 14.33 23.69 -3.11
N ALA A 12 15.53 23.21 -3.40
CA ALA A 12 15.73 21.93 -4.05
C ALA A 12 15.19 20.86 -3.10
N ILE A 13 14.03 20.32 -3.41
CA ILE A 13 13.58 19.05 -2.83
C ILE A 13 14.54 18.01 -3.38
N ALA A 14 15.59 17.73 -2.62
CA ALA A 14 16.43 16.58 -2.84
C ALA A 14 15.50 15.37 -2.73
N ALA A 15 15.14 14.80 -3.88
CA ALA A 15 14.66 13.43 -3.97
C ALA A 15 15.81 12.54 -3.47
N ALA A 16 15.88 12.37 -2.15
CA ALA A 16 16.69 11.35 -1.56
C ALA A 16 16.16 10.03 -2.09
N ALA A 17 16.89 9.46 -3.04
CA ALA A 17 16.73 8.07 -3.45
C ALA A 17 16.97 7.22 -2.20
N VAL A 18 15.89 6.92 -1.49
CA VAL A 18 15.89 5.95 -0.41
C VAL A 18 16.30 4.63 -1.05
N PRO A 19 17.37 3.96 -0.57
CA PRO A 19 17.65 2.62 -1.00
C PRO A 19 16.49 1.74 -0.53
N LEU A 20 15.66 1.29 -1.48
CA LEU A 20 14.52 0.39 -1.31
C LEU A 20 14.98 -1.04 -0.95
N VAL A 21 15.84 -1.18 0.05
CA VAL A 21 16.32 -2.47 0.55
C VAL A 21 16.08 -2.50 2.06
N GLY A 22 14.85 -2.89 2.43
CA GLY A 22 14.32 -3.09 3.79
C GLY A 22 13.02 -3.92 3.71
N PRO A 23 12.68 -4.72 4.72
CA PRO A 23 12.02 -6.01 4.54
C PRO A 23 10.54 -5.89 4.18
N GLY A 24 10.17 -6.56 3.08
CA GLY A 24 8.79 -6.76 2.65
C GLY A 24 8.33 -5.70 1.64
N ALA A 25 8.63 -5.92 0.36
CA ALA A 25 7.79 -5.36 -0.69
C ALA A 25 6.39 -5.95 -0.51
N TYR A 26 5.49 -5.22 0.13
CA TYR A 26 4.07 -5.53 0.07
C TYR A 26 3.70 -5.39 -1.40
N ALA A 27 3.31 -6.50 -2.03
CA ALA A 27 2.96 -6.50 -3.44
C ALA A 27 1.66 -5.71 -3.60
N VAL A 28 1.81 -4.45 -4.04
CA VAL A 28 0.67 -3.60 -4.41
C VAL A 28 -0.10 -4.32 -5.51
N ALA A 29 -1.39 -4.51 -5.31
CA ALA A 29 -2.27 -5.11 -6.32
C ALA A 29 -2.25 -4.28 -7.60
N ALA A 30 -1.86 -4.90 -8.70
CA ALA A 30 -2.06 -4.35 -10.03
C ALA A 30 -3.56 -4.34 -10.38
N PRO A 31 -3.99 -3.47 -11.32
CA PRO A 31 -5.34 -3.54 -11.88
C PRO A 31 -5.62 -4.94 -12.42
N GLY A 32 -6.63 -5.63 -11.86
CA GLY A 32 -6.98 -7.01 -12.19
C GLY A 32 -6.52 -8.04 -11.15
N ASP A 33 -5.73 -7.68 -10.15
CA ASP A 33 -5.39 -8.57 -9.06
C ASP A 33 -6.53 -8.67 -8.02
N THR A 34 -6.68 -9.83 -7.39
CA THR A 34 -7.64 -10.12 -6.31
C THR A 34 -6.90 -10.37 -5.00
N TYR A 35 -7.40 -9.79 -3.91
CA TYR A 35 -6.95 -10.05 -2.55
C TYR A 35 -7.67 -11.27 -1.96
N ILE A 36 -6.90 -12.22 -1.42
CA ILE A 36 -7.42 -13.46 -0.84
C ILE A 36 -6.85 -13.62 0.58
N SER A 37 -7.74 -13.82 1.56
CA SER A 37 -7.38 -14.14 2.94
C SER A 37 -6.99 -15.62 3.05
N ASN A 38 -5.79 -15.89 3.55
CA ASN A 38 -5.38 -17.21 4.03
C ASN A 38 -5.63 -17.34 5.53
N PRO A 39 -5.70 -18.58 6.07
CA PRO A 39 -5.90 -18.81 7.48
C PRO A 39 -4.91 -18.00 8.36
N PRO A 40 -5.40 -17.12 9.25
CA PRO A 40 -4.56 -16.40 10.19
C PRO A 40 -4.03 -17.34 11.27
N ALA A 41 -3.07 -16.85 12.06
CA ALA A 41 -2.49 -17.65 13.15
C ALA A 41 -3.54 -18.06 14.21
N ASN A 42 -4.54 -17.21 14.41
CA ASN A 42 -5.67 -17.48 15.29
C ASN A 42 -6.95 -17.67 14.45
N PRO A 43 -7.55 -18.88 14.42
CA PRO A 43 -8.74 -19.17 13.62
C PRO A 43 -9.95 -18.28 13.92
N ALA A 44 -10.05 -17.71 15.12
CA ALA A 44 -11.14 -16.81 15.48
C ALA A 44 -11.15 -15.51 14.66
N ASP A 45 -10.00 -15.12 14.11
CA ASP A 45 -9.84 -13.89 13.33
C ASP A 45 -10.14 -14.10 11.83
N GLN A 46 -10.47 -15.33 11.41
CA GLN A 46 -10.72 -15.68 10.01
C GLN A 46 -11.78 -14.78 9.37
N GLY A 47 -12.93 -14.60 10.02
CA GLY A 47 -14.02 -13.78 9.48
C GLY A 47 -13.62 -12.31 9.31
N PHE A 48 -12.88 -11.75 10.27
CA PHE A 48 -12.36 -10.39 10.16
C PHE A 48 -11.38 -10.28 8.97
N CYS A 49 -10.46 -11.22 8.80
CA CYS A 49 -9.49 -11.20 7.71
C CYS A 49 -10.15 -11.39 6.34
N GLU A 50 -11.21 -12.20 6.25
CA GLU A 50 -12.03 -12.31 5.04
C GLU A 50 -12.75 -10.99 4.70
N ASP A 51 -13.32 -10.32 5.70
CA ASP A 51 -13.96 -9.01 5.52
C ASP A 51 -12.98 -7.94 5.04
N GLN A 52 -11.75 -7.92 5.56
CA GLN A 52 -10.70 -6.99 5.11
C GLN A 52 -10.29 -7.28 3.66
N ALA A 53 -10.16 -8.55 3.27
CA ALA A 53 -9.88 -8.93 1.88
C ALA A 53 -11.03 -8.51 0.95
N ALA A 54 -12.28 -8.73 1.36
CA ALA A 54 -13.46 -8.30 0.61
C ALA A 54 -13.52 -6.76 0.47
N LEU A 55 -13.22 -6.02 1.52
CA LEU A 55 -13.13 -4.55 1.48
C LEU A 55 -12.06 -4.09 0.49
N ALA A 56 -10.87 -4.66 0.54
CA ALA A 56 -9.77 -4.35 -0.37
C ALA A 56 -10.16 -4.62 -1.84
N ASN A 57 -10.83 -5.74 -2.12
CA ASN A 57 -11.35 -6.05 -3.45
C ASN A 57 -12.39 -5.04 -3.94
N ASN A 58 -13.32 -4.60 -3.07
CA ASN A 58 -14.30 -3.58 -3.41
C ASN A 58 -13.66 -2.22 -3.73
N LEU A 59 -12.56 -1.87 -3.06
CA LEU A 59 -11.78 -0.66 -3.33
C LEU A 59 -11.01 -0.79 -4.64
N ALA A 60 -10.36 -1.92 -4.89
CA ALA A 60 -9.66 -2.21 -6.14
C ALA A 60 -10.61 -2.19 -7.35
N ALA A 61 -11.82 -2.73 -7.21
CA ALA A 61 -12.86 -2.69 -8.25
C ALA A 61 -13.31 -1.27 -8.60
N LYS A 62 -13.14 -0.31 -7.69
CA LYS A 62 -13.41 1.12 -7.91
C LYS A 62 -12.20 1.89 -8.44
N GLY A 63 -11.05 1.24 -8.61
CA GLY A 63 -9.79 1.87 -9.00
C GLY A 63 -9.01 2.50 -7.83
N ASP A 64 -9.47 2.34 -6.59
CA ASP A 64 -8.85 2.91 -5.39
C ASP A 64 -7.74 1.98 -4.84
N TYR A 65 -6.74 1.64 -5.66
CA TYR A 65 -5.70 0.66 -5.31
C TYR A 65 -4.86 1.04 -4.09
N ALA A 66 -4.55 2.33 -3.92
CA ALA A 66 -3.78 2.80 -2.76
C ALA A 66 -4.52 2.60 -1.43
N ARG A 67 -5.84 2.72 -1.43
CA ARG A 67 -6.66 2.42 -0.24
C ARG A 67 -6.81 0.93 -0.01
N ALA A 68 -6.97 0.16 -1.08
CA ALA A 68 -7.02 -1.30 -1.00
C ALA A 68 -5.74 -1.87 -0.34
N ASP A 69 -4.58 -1.38 -0.78
CA ASP A 69 -3.28 -1.78 -0.20
C ASP A 69 -3.16 -1.36 1.28
N GLY A 70 -3.61 -0.15 1.62
CA GLY A 70 -3.63 0.31 3.01
C GLY A 70 -4.48 -0.56 3.94
N VAL A 71 -5.66 -1.00 3.48
CA VAL A 71 -6.52 -1.95 4.22
C VAL A 71 -5.80 -3.27 4.46
N VAL A 72 -5.18 -3.83 3.42
CA VAL A 72 -4.46 -5.11 3.50
C VAL A 72 -3.24 -5.02 4.39
N SER A 73 -2.45 -3.96 4.26
CA SER A 73 -1.30 -3.71 5.12
C SER A 73 -1.71 -3.59 6.60
N ALA A 74 -2.76 -2.84 6.90
CA ALA A 74 -3.27 -2.70 8.27
C ALA A 74 -3.80 -4.03 8.84
N ALA A 75 -4.54 -4.80 8.04
CA ALA A 75 -5.04 -6.11 8.41
C ALA A 75 -3.90 -7.10 8.68
N ASN A 76 -2.89 -7.13 7.80
CA ASN A 76 -1.73 -8.00 7.94
C ASN A 76 -0.88 -7.64 9.16
N MET A 77 -0.72 -6.35 9.47
CA MET A 77 -0.09 -5.91 10.73
C MET A 77 -0.89 -6.34 11.98
N SER A 78 -2.19 -6.52 11.84
CA SER A 78 -3.09 -6.96 12.92
C SER A 78 -3.18 -8.48 13.05
N GLY A 79 -2.44 -9.24 12.22
CA GLY A 79 -2.38 -10.71 12.28
C GLY A 79 -3.07 -11.45 11.14
N CYS A 80 -3.68 -10.73 10.19
CA CYS A 80 -4.21 -11.35 8.97
C CYS A 80 -3.11 -11.80 8.01
N ARG A 81 -3.48 -12.67 7.07
CA ARG A 81 -2.59 -13.17 6.03
C ARG A 81 -3.27 -13.03 4.67
N ILE A 82 -3.36 -11.80 4.20
CA ILE A 82 -4.01 -11.46 2.93
C ILE A 82 -2.93 -11.29 1.86
N TYR A 83 -3.12 -12.00 0.74
CA TYR A 83 -2.20 -12.02 -0.39
C TYR A 83 -2.92 -11.58 -1.67
N THR A 84 -2.14 -11.06 -2.62
CA THR A 84 -2.64 -10.63 -3.92
C THR A 84 -2.33 -11.66 -5.00
N PHE A 85 -3.29 -11.95 -5.86
CA PHE A 85 -3.15 -12.87 -6.99
C PHE A 85 -3.65 -12.20 -8.26
N SER A 86 -2.90 -12.30 -9.36
CA SER A 86 -3.38 -11.83 -10.65
C SER A 86 -4.56 -12.67 -11.11
N SER A 87 -5.69 -12.02 -11.39
CA SER A 87 -6.85 -12.70 -11.95
C SER A 87 -6.55 -13.09 -13.41
N PRO A 88 -6.92 -14.30 -13.84
CA PRO A 88 -6.69 -14.78 -15.20
C PRO A 88 -7.45 -13.99 -16.27
#